data_AF-A0A0M8YBV1-F1
#
_entry.id   AF-A0A0M8YBV1-F1
#
_cell.length_a   1.000
_cell.length_b   1.000
_cell.length_c   1.000
_cell.angle_alpha   90.00
_cell.angle_beta   90.00
_cell.angle_gamma   90.00
#
_symmetry.space_group_name_H-M   'P 1'
#
loop_
_entity.id
_entity.type
_entity.pdbx_description
1 polymer ?
#
loop_
_entity_poly.entity_id
_entity_poly.type
_entity_poly.pdbx_seq_one_letter_code
_entity_poly.pdbx_strand_id
1 'polypeptide(L)'
;LTHAATGRPFATKYSQAVFGSERSTIDTAFPGDVIALVNAQALAVGDTLYDGPKVEFPPIPSFAPEHFVVARAKDAGKYKQFQRGIAQLDAEGVVQVLTSDVRGEQA
;
A
#
# COMPACT_ATOMS: atom_id res chain seq x y z
N LEU A 1 -15.01 8.27 5.43
CA LEU A 1 -14.46 7.27 6.37
C LEU A 1 -13.34 7.91 7.17
N THR A 2 -12.94 7.31 8.29
CA THR A 2 -11.79 7.76 9.08
C THR A 2 -10.71 6.68 9.02
N HIS A 3 -9.47 7.09 8.78
CA HIS A 3 -8.32 6.17 8.80
C HIS A 3 -7.87 5.92 10.24
N ALA A 4 -7.90 4.66 10.69
CA ALA A 4 -7.60 4.27 12.07
C ALA A 4 -6.20 4.65 12.56
N ALA A 5 -5.16 4.47 11.73
CA ALA A 5 -3.78 4.76 12.12
C ALA A 5 -3.50 6.27 12.22
N THR A 6 -4.03 7.06 11.27
CA THR A 6 -3.75 8.51 11.22
C THR A 6 -4.80 9.38 11.91
N GLY A 7 -6.00 8.84 12.16
CA GLY A 7 -7.16 9.58 12.66
C GLY A 7 -7.75 10.58 11.65
N ARG A 8 -7.24 10.62 10.42
CA ARG A 8 -7.65 11.62 9.42
C ARG A 8 -8.89 11.17 8.64
N PRO A 9 -9.77 12.10 8.24
CA PRO A 9 -10.83 11.79 7.30
C PRO A 9 -10.26 11.30 5.96
N PHE A 10 -10.82 10.22 5.45
CA PHE A 10 -10.56 9.65 4.14
C PHE A 10 -11.82 9.76 3.28
N ALA A 11 -11.69 10.43 2.13
CA ALA A 11 -12.77 10.62 1.17
C ALA A 11 -12.89 9.41 0.24
N THR A 12 -14.09 8.88 0.09
CA THR A 12 -14.39 7.70 -0.75
C THR A 12 -15.08 8.06 -2.07
N LYS A 13 -15.02 9.32 -2.51
CA LYS A 13 -15.66 9.74 -3.76
C LYS A 13 -15.10 8.91 -4.92
N TYR A 14 -15.99 8.34 -5.74
CA TYR A 14 -15.68 7.50 -6.91
C TYR A 14 -15.08 6.12 -6.60
N SER A 15 -15.51 5.47 -5.52
CA SER A 15 -15.21 4.04 -5.30
C SER A 15 -15.71 3.18 -6.46
N GLN A 16 -14.88 2.24 -6.92
CA GLN A 16 -15.19 1.33 -8.00
C GLN A 16 -15.33 -0.08 -7.45
N ALA A 17 -16.35 -0.83 -7.89
CA ALA A 17 -16.39 -2.27 -7.68
C ALA A 17 -15.46 -2.94 -8.70
N VAL A 18 -14.76 -3.97 -8.25
CA VAL A 18 -13.91 -4.79 -9.11
C VAL A 18 -14.57 -6.17 -9.24
N PHE A 19 -15.02 -6.51 -10.45
CA PHE A 19 -15.50 -7.84 -10.77
C PHE A 19 -14.78 -8.35 -12.02
N GLY A 20 -13.83 -9.27 -11.83
CA GLY A 20 -12.94 -9.69 -12.90
C GLY A 20 -12.07 -8.53 -13.43
N SER A 21 -12.09 -8.29 -14.74
CA SER A 21 -11.36 -7.19 -15.38
C SER A 21 -12.15 -5.89 -15.49
N GLU A 22 -13.43 -5.87 -15.12
CA GLU A 22 -14.30 -4.71 -15.26
C GLU A 22 -14.25 -3.82 -14.00
N ARG A 23 -14.30 -2.51 -14.23
CA ARG A 23 -14.36 -1.49 -13.18
C ARG A 23 -15.61 -0.64 -13.40
N SER A 24 -16.55 -0.69 -12.47
CA SER A 24 -17.75 0.15 -12.48
C SER A 24 -17.82 0.99 -11.21
N THR A 25 -18.19 2.26 -11.32
CA THR A 25 -18.48 3.10 -10.16
C THR A 25 -19.67 2.51 -9.41
N ILE A 26 -19.53 2.38 -8.09
CA ILE A 26 -20.62 1.91 -7.23
C ILE A 26 -20.92 2.93 -6.14
N ASP A 27 -22.20 3.03 -5.81
CA ASP A 27 -22.68 3.93 -4.75
C ASP A 27 -22.89 3.20 -3.42
N THR A 28 -23.01 1.86 -3.43
CA THR A 28 -23.25 1.05 -2.23
C THR A 28 -22.56 -0.30 -2.36
N ALA A 29 -21.98 -0.78 -1.26
CA ALA A 29 -21.34 -2.09 -1.12
C ALA A 29 -21.75 -2.72 0.21
N PHE A 30 -21.67 -4.04 0.30
CA PHE A 30 -22.05 -4.83 1.47
C PHE A 30 -20.85 -5.61 2.05
N PRO A 31 -20.94 -6.15 3.28
CA PRO A 31 -19.87 -6.94 3.86
C PRO A 31 -19.49 -8.14 2.97
N GLY A 32 -18.19 -8.25 2.67
CA GLY A 32 -17.64 -9.27 1.77
C GLY A 32 -17.30 -8.75 0.36
N ASP A 33 -17.83 -7.58 -0.02
CA ASP A 33 -17.50 -6.97 -1.31
C ASP A 33 -16.07 -6.42 -1.33
N VAL A 34 -15.41 -6.57 -2.47
CA VAL A 34 -14.09 -5.97 -2.73
C VAL A 34 -14.29 -4.69 -3.52
N ILE A 35 -13.92 -3.56 -2.91
CA ILE A 35 -14.01 -2.23 -3.51
C ILE A 35 -12.62 -1.64 -3.74
N ALA A 36 -12.45 -0.96 -4.87
CA ALA A 36 -11.28 -0.16 -5.16
C ALA A 36 -11.53 1.30 -4.78
N LEU A 37 -10.68 1.83 -3.89
CA LEU A 37 -10.69 3.24 -3.52
C LEU A 37 -9.74 4.02 -4.44
N VAL A 38 -10.26 5.08 -5.06
CA VAL A 38 -9.42 6.01 -5.82
C VAL A 38 -8.63 6.91 -4.89
N ASN A 39 -7.42 7.31 -5.31
CA ASN A 39 -6.53 8.21 -4.55
C ASN A 39 -6.14 7.69 -3.14
N ALA A 40 -6.03 6.37 -2.98
CA ALA A 40 -5.64 5.71 -1.74
C ALA A 40 -4.12 5.76 -1.43
N GLN A 41 -3.38 6.74 -1.96
CA GLN A 41 -1.93 6.89 -1.74
C GLN A 41 -1.55 7.08 -0.26
N ALA A 42 -2.52 7.49 0.56
CA ALA A 42 -2.36 7.64 2.00
C ALA A 42 -2.65 6.35 2.79
N LEU A 43 -2.99 5.25 2.11
CA LEU A 43 -3.28 3.96 2.70
C LEU A 43 -2.18 2.95 2.35
N ALA A 44 -1.82 2.13 3.32
CA ALA A 44 -0.97 0.96 3.17
C ALA A 44 -1.79 -0.33 3.29
N VAL A 45 -1.19 -1.45 2.88
CA VAL A 45 -1.79 -2.78 3.03
C VAL A 45 -2.04 -3.06 4.53
N GLY A 46 -3.28 -3.38 4.87
CA GLY A 46 -3.70 -3.67 6.25
C GLY A 46 -4.27 -2.48 7.01
N ASP A 47 -4.30 -1.28 6.42
CA ASP A 47 -4.94 -0.12 7.05
C ASP A 47 -6.45 -0.34 7.21
N THR A 48 -6.97 0.14 8.34
CA THR A 48 -8.41 0.08 8.64
C THR A 48 -9.08 1.43 8.40
N LEU A 49 -10.17 1.42 7.63
CA LEU A 49 -11.10 2.54 7.49
C LEU A 49 -12.39 2.21 8.25
N TYR A 50 -12.91 3.17 9.01
CA TYR A 50 -14.17 3.01 9.74
C TYR A 50 -15.09 4.22 9.59
N ASP A 51 -16.36 4.04 9.94
CA ASP A 51 -17.33 5.11 10.15
C ASP A 51 -17.93 4.98 11.55
N GLY A 52 -18.13 6.10 12.25
CA GLY A 52 -18.60 6.09 13.64
C GLY A 52 -17.50 5.72 14.66
N PRO A 53 -17.74 4.74 15.58
CA PRO A 53 -16.76 4.36 16.61
C PRO A 53 -15.45 3.84 16.02
N LYS A 54 -14.32 4.16 16.65
CA LYS A 54 -13.00 3.67 16.20
C LYS A 54 -12.97 2.15 16.22
N VAL A 55 -12.63 1.56 15.08
CA VAL A 55 -12.30 0.14 14.92
C VAL A 55 -10.95 0.05 14.21
N GLU A 56 -10.16 -0.95 14.60
CA GLU A 56 -8.85 -1.22 14.04
C GLU A 56 -8.70 -2.74 13.93
N PHE A 57 -8.51 -3.24 12.70
CA PHE A 57 -8.21 -4.65 12.48
C PHE A 57 -6.75 -4.94 12.80
N PRO A 58 -6.43 -6.17 13.21
CA PRO A 58 -5.04 -6.58 13.34
C PRO A 58 -4.29 -6.44 12.00
N PRO A 59 -2.99 -6.13 12.04
CA PRO A 59 -2.20 -5.95 10.82
C PRO A 59 -2.17 -7.24 10.00
N ILE A 60 -2.13 -7.09 8.67
CA ILE A 60 -1.95 -8.22 7.76
C ILE A 60 -0.53 -8.76 7.96
N PRO A 61 -0.36 -10.07 8.24
CA PRO A 61 0.97 -10.63 8.47
C PRO A 61 1.80 -10.59 7.19
N SER A 62 3.07 -10.23 7.32
CA SER A 62 4.06 -10.46 6.27
C SER A 62 4.65 -11.86 6.39
N PHE A 63 4.95 -12.47 5.25
CA PHE A 63 5.62 -13.77 5.18
C PHE A 63 7.11 -13.57 4.96
N ALA A 64 7.93 -14.44 5.54
CA ALA A 64 9.37 -14.42 5.31
C ALA A 64 9.68 -14.67 3.82
N PRO A 65 10.52 -13.84 3.16
CA PRO A 65 10.87 -14.06 1.77
C PRO A 65 11.67 -15.35 1.56
N GLU A 66 11.37 -16.06 0.48
CA GLU A 66 12.14 -17.26 0.07
C GLU A 66 13.26 -16.92 -0.91
N HIS A 67 13.13 -15.81 -1.65
CA HIS A 67 14.07 -15.40 -2.68
C HIS A 67 14.56 -13.99 -2.41
N PHE A 68 15.87 -13.78 -2.60
CA PHE A 68 16.55 -12.52 -2.33
C PHE A 68 17.35 -12.08 -3.57
N VAL A 69 17.33 -10.79 -3.87
CA VAL A 69 18.12 -10.19 -4.94
C VAL A 69 18.64 -8.83 -4.50
N VAL A 70 19.84 -8.48 -4.94
CA VAL A 70 20.40 -7.14 -4.74
C VAL A 70 20.01 -6.28 -5.94
N ALA A 71 19.37 -5.14 -5.68
CA ALA A 71 18.97 -4.17 -6.68
C ALA A 71 19.79 -2.89 -6.56
N ARG A 72 20.36 -2.41 -7.67
CA ARG A 72 21.15 -1.18 -7.70
C ARG A 72 20.78 -0.29 -8.88
N ALA A 73 20.87 1.02 -8.69
CA ALA A 73 20.71 1.98 -9.77
C ALA A 73 21.84 1.79 -10.81
N LYS A 74 21.48 1.60 -12.09
CA LYS A 74 22.46 1.44 -13.18
C LYS A 74 23.23 2.73 -13.48
N ASP A 75 22.61 3.87 -13.22
CA ASP A 75 23.12 5.21 -13.52
C ASP A 75 22.95 6.10 -12.30
N ALA A 76 24.02 6.79 -11.89
CA ALA A 76 24.03 7.72 -10.77
C ALA A 76 23.02 8.86 -10.96
N GLY A 77 22.77 9.31 -12.20
CA GLY A 77 21.80 10.36 -12.51
C GLY A 77 20.36 9.96 -12.19
N LYS A 78 20.06 8.66 -12.10
CA LYS A 78 18.71 8.14 -11.80
C LYS A 78 18.55 7.63 -10.37
N TYR A 79 19.56 7.82 -9.51
CA TYR A 79 19.56 7.27 -8.15
C TYR A 79 18.31 7.66 -7.34
N LYS A 80 17.91 8.93 -7.38
CA LYS A 80 16.71 9.42 -6.66
C LYS A 80 15.41 8.79 -7.20
N GLN A 81 15.33 8.55 -8.51
CA GLN A 81 14.18 7.88 -9.12
C GLN A 81 14.14 6.41 -8.71
N PHE A 82 15.29 5.74 -8.71
CA PHE A 82 15.43 4.36 -8.24
C PHE A 82 14.98 4.22 -6.78
N GLN A 83 15.52 5.03 -5.86
CA GLN A 83 15.11 4.97 -4.45
C GLN A 83 13.61 5.20 -4.26
N ARG A 84 13.03 6.18 -4.96
CA ARG A 84 11.57 6.41 -4.91
C ARG A 84 10.76 5.22 -5.42
N GLY A 85 11.20 4.60 -6.51
CA GLY A 85 10.53 3.41 -7.07
C GLY A 85 10.61 2.21 -6.12
N ILE A 86 11.78 1.95 -5.54
CA ILE A 86 11.96 0.87 -4.55
C ILE A 86 11.08 1.10 -3.32
N ALA A 87 11.05 2.32 -2.78
CA ALA A 87 10.20 2.67 -1.65
C ALA A 87 8.70 2.53 -1.96
N GLN A 88 8.28 2.85 -3.19
CA GLN A 88 6.90 2.64 -3.61
C GLN A 88 6.53 1.16 -3.69
N LEU A 89 7.39 0.33 -4.26
CA LEU A 89 7.15 -1.12 -4.35
C LEU A 89 7.08 -1.79 -2.98
N ASP A 90 7.87 -1.33 -2.02
CA ASP A 90 7.83 -1.78 -0.62
C ASP A 90 6.52 -1.37 0.06
N ALA A 91 6.12 -0.10 -0.09
CA ALA A 91 4.87 0.42 0.48
C ALA A 91 3.61 -0.26 -0.09
N GLU A 92 3.63 -0.64 -1.37
CA GLU A 92 2.58 -1.41 -2.02
C GLU A 92 2.62 -2.91 -1.68
N GLY A 93 3.66 -3.37 -0.95
CA GLY A 93 3.83 -4.76 -0.55
C GLY A 93 4.24 -5.71 -1.68
N VAL A 94 4.73 -5.19 -2.81
CA VAL A 94 5.15 -5.97 -3.99
C VAL A 94 6.46 -6.71 -3.74
N VAL A 95 7.37 -6.06 -3.01
CA VAL A 95 8.65 -6.62 -2.56
C VAL A 95 8.87 -6.24 -1.10
N GLN A 96 9.79 -6.92 -0.43
CA GLN A 96 10.27 -6.51 0.89
C GLN A 96 11.68 -5.95 0.74
N VAL A 97 11.86 -4.67 1.09
CA VAL A 97 13.16 -4.01 1.02
C VAL A 97 13.92 -4.23 2.31
N LEU A 98 15.07 -4.90 2.19
CA LEU A 98 15.94 -5.21 3.32
C LEU A 98 17.17 -4.31 3.26
N THR A 99 17.43 -3.58 4.34
CA THR A 99 18.61 -2.73 4.47
C THR A 99 19.61 -3.34 5.45
N SER A 100 20.90 -3.10 5.22
CA SER A 100 21.96 -3.54 6.13
C SER A 100 22.54 -2.33 6.85
N ASP A 101 22.48 -2.33 8.17
CA ASP A 101 23.02 -1.24 9.01
C ASP A 101 24.52 -0.98 8.77
N VAL A 102 25.25 -2.01 8.32
CA VAL A 102 26.69 -1.92 8.02
C VAL A 102 26.97 -1.31 6.66
N ARG A 103 26.09 -1.54 5.67
CA ARG A 103 26.28 -1.11 4.27
C ARG A 103 25.46 0.12 3.88
N GLY A 104 24.48 0.51 4.71
CA GLY A 104 23.53 1.58 4.41
C GLY A 104 22.58 1.23 3.25
N GLU A 105 21.82 2.23 2.80
CA GLU A 105 20.84 2.09 1.70
C GLU A 105 21.47 1.94 0.30
N GLN A 106 22.80 1.86 0.19
CA GLN A 106 23.53 1.85 -1.08
C GLN A 106 24.00 0.45 -1.52
N ALA A 107 23.65 -0.59 -0.76
CA ALA A 107 24.11 -1.97 -0.98
C ALA A 107 23.41 -2.67 -2.16
#